data_AF-A0A353R2U8-F1
#
_entry.id   AF-A0A353R2U8-F1
#
_cell.length_a   1.000
_cell.length_b   1.000
_cell.length_c   1.000
_cell.angle_alpha   90.00
_cell.angle_beta   90.00
_cell.angle_gamma   90.00
#
_symmetry.space_group_name_H-M   'P 1'
#
loop_
_entity.id
_entity.type
_entity.pdbx_description
1 polymer ?
#
loop_
_entity_poly.entity_id
_entity_poly.type
_entity_poly.pdbx_seq_one_letter_code
_entity_poly.pdbx_strand_id
1 'polypeptide(L)'
;PAASQRVFSIDLARGAAVFFMIAVHTLWMFGSREAQADSSFGHWVHVAGQGACAFLITMGFSFMVVRDQRLGSALRRGAVILLVAYGLNVLKFIVPIYVFGTMPEAFIAAYGWHSPLTLTQALYLIGTGDILAMAGISFFLIGLAR
;
A
#
# COMPACT_ATOMS: atom_id res chain seq x y z
N PRO A 1 13.03 30.46 0.77
CA PRO A 1 12.41 29.12 0.79
C PRO A 1 10.93 29.22 0.41
N ALA A 2 10.60 28.99 -0.87
CA ALA A 2 9.22 29.07 -1.34
C ALA A 2 8.37 28.05 -0.59
N ALA A 3 7.42 28.52 0.21
CA ALA A 3 6.43 27.69 0.87
C ALA A 3 5.76 26.84 -0.22
N SER A 4 6.10 25.55 -0.24
CA SER A 4 5.41 24.57 -1.06
C SER A 4 3.91 24.74 -0.79
N GLN A 5 3.12 24.99 -1.82
CA GLN A 5 1.66 25.08 -1.75
C GLN A 5 1.09 23.73 -1.34
N ARG A 6 1.24 23.39 -0.05
CA ARG A 6 0.66 22.20 0.57
C ARG A 6 -0.78 22.54 0.86
N VAL A 7 -1.68 21.77 0.27
CA VAL A 7 -3.10 21.90 0.54
C VAL A 7 -3.40 21.01 1.75
N PHE A 8 -3.70 21.63 2.89
CA PHE A 8 -3.95 20.92 4.15
C PHE A 8 -5.00 19.80 4.00
N SER A 9 -6.08 20.04 3.24
CA SER A 9 -7.12 19.03 3.01
C SER A 9 -6.62 17.80 2.27
N ILE A 10 -5.67 17.95 1.33
CA ILE A 10 -5.05 16.82 0.61
C ILE A 10 -4.18 16.01 1.56
N ASP A 11 -3.38 16.69 2.40
CA ASP A 11 -2.52 16.02 3.38
C ASP A 11 -3.34 15.30 4.45
N LEU A 12 -4.44 15.90 4.92
CA LEU A 12 -5.37 15.29 5.87
C LEU A 12 -6.06 14.05 5.28
N ALA A 13 -6.54 14.14 4.03
CA ALA A 13 -7.17 13.00 3.35
C ALA A 13 -6.21 11.81 3.20
N ARG A 14 -4.94 12.07 2.84
CA ARG A 14 -3.90 11.04 2.75
C ARG A 14 -3.58 10.43 4.10
N GLY A 15 -3.43 11.27 5.14
CA GLY A 15 -3.16 10.80 6.51
C GLY A 15 -4.28 9.92 7.05
N ALA A 16 -5.53 10.35 6.86
CA ALA A 16 -6.71 9.57 7.25
C ALA A 16 -6.77 8.22 6.52
N ALA A 17 -6.52 8.20 5.20
CA ALA A 17 -6.51 6.96 4.43
C ALA A 17 -5.47 5.95 4.94
N VAL A 18 -4.25 6.40 5.26
CA VAL A 18 -3.21 5.52 5.83
C VAL A 18 -3.58 5.04 7.22
N PHE A 19 -4.14 5.90 8.07
CA PHE A 19 -4.57 5.54 9.42
C PHE A 19 -5.63 4.42 9.41
N PHE A 20 -6.68 4.57 8.59
CA PHE A 20 -7.70 3.54 8.46
C PHE A 20 -7.17 2.25 7.82
N MET A 21 -6.18 2.34 6.91
CA MET A 21 -5.54 1.16 6.30
C MET A 21 -4.92 0.22 7.34
N ILE A 22 -4.34 0.78 8.40
CA ILE A 22 -3.74 -0.01 9.50
C ILE A 22 -4.86 -0.80 10.20
N ALA A 23 -5.95 -0.13 10.59
CA ALA A 23 -7.08 -0.77 11.26
C ALA A 23 -7.69 -1.91 10.42
N VAL A 24 -7.83 -1.69 9.11
CA VAL A 24 -8.32 -2.70 8.16
C VAL A 24 -7.42 -3.93 8.15
N HIS A 25 -6.11 -3.74 7.97
CA HIS A 25 -5.18 -4.87 7.90
C HIS A 25 -5.07 -5.60 9.23
N THR A 26 -5.14 -4.91 10.37
CA THR A 26 -5.17 -5.58 11.68
C THR A 26 -6.42 -6.45 11.83
N LEU A 27 -7.60 -5.94 11.47
CA LEU A 27 -8.84 -6.71 11.54
C LEU A 27 -8.82 -7.90 10.57
N TRP A 28 -8.28 -7.72 9.37
CA TRP A 28 -8.21 -8.77 8.34
C TRP A 28 -7.20 -9.87 8.66
N MET A 29 -6.07 -9.50 9.26
CA MET A 29 -5.02 -10.45 9.61
C MET A 29 -5.34 -11.22 10.90
N PHE A 30 -5.94 -10.56 11.89
CA PHE A 30 -6.07 -11.13 13.24
C PHE A 30 -7.52 -11.25 13.75
N GLY A 31 -8.49 -10.65 13.07
CA GLY A 31 -9.89 -10.73 13.46
C GLY A 31 -10.52 -12.11 13.18
N SER A 32 -11.47 -12.52 14.01
CA SER A 32 -12.30 -13.70 13.76
C SER A 32 -13.27 -13.45 12.59
N ARG A 33 -13.81 -14.52 11.99
CA ARG A 33 -14.81 -14.40 10.91
C ARG A 33 -16.03 -13.59 11.36
N GLU A 34 -16.51 -13.80 12.58
CA GLU A 34 -17.63 -13.06 13.16
C GLU A 34 -17.30 -11.55 13.30
N ALA A 35 -16.09 -11.21 13.73
CA ALA A 35 -15.65 -9.82 13.84
C ALA A 35 -15.53 -9.14 12.47
N GLN A 36 -15.15 -9.89 11.42
CA GLN A 36 -14.98 -9.36 10.06
C GLN A 36 -16.31 -9.21 9.30
N ALA A 37 -17.19 -10.21 9.36
CA ALA A 37 -18.38 -10.31 8.51
C ALA A 37 -19.69 -9.95 9.21
N ASP A 38 -19.85 -10.32 10.49
CA ASP A 38 -21.15 -10.24 11.19
C ASP A 38 -21.25 -9.03 12.12
N SER A 39 -20.13 -8.33 12.38
CA SER A 39 -20.10 -7.16 13.24
C SER A 39 -20.33 -5.86 12.46
N SER A 40 -21.11 -4.94 13.04
CA SER A 40 -21.28 -3.58 12.50
C SER A 40 -19.96 -2.84 12.38
N PHE A 41 -19.01 -3.12 13.29
CA PHE A 41 -17.65 -2.58 13.24
C PHE A 41 -16.88 -3.10 12.01
N GLY A 42 -16.97 -4.40 11.71
CA GLY A 42 -16.35 -5.01 10.54
C GLY A 42 -16.84 -4.39 9.24
N HIS A 43 -18.14 -4.11 9.14
CA HIS A 43 -18.70 -3.43 7.97
C HIS A 43 -18.13 -2.00 7.80
N TRP A 44 -18.04 -1.22 8.87
CA TRP A 44 -17.45 0.13 8.82
C TRP A 44 -15.97 0.11 8.43
N VAL A 45 -15.20 -0.81 9.00
CA VAL A 45 -13.80 -1.00 8.66
C VAL A 45 -13.66 -1.39 7.19
N HIS A 46 -14.53 -2.27 6.68
CA HIS A 46 -14.48 -2.68 5.28
C HIS A 46 -14.75 -1.52 4.31
N VAL A 47 -15.70 -0.63 4.65
CA VAL A 47 -15.94 0.63 3.91
C VAL A 47 -14.73 1.56 4.01
N ALA A 48 -14.14 1.72 5.20
CA ALA A 48 -12.95 2.54 5.38
C ALA A 48 -11.73 2.01 4.59
N GLY A 49 -11.65 0.70 4.36
CA GLY A 49 -10.64 0.06 3.52
C GLY A 49 -10.66 0.51 2.05
N GLN A 50 -11.81 0.98 1.56
CA GLN A 50 -11.90 1.61 0.22
C GLN A 50 -11.14 2.94 0.14
N GLY A 51 -10.65 3.47 1.28
CA GLY A 51 -9.79 4.65 1.37
C GLY A 51 -8.48 4.55 0.58
N ALA A 52 -8.06 3.34 0.17
CA ALA A 52 -6.99 3.13 -0.80
C ALA A 52 -7.15 3.98 -2.07
N CYS A 53 -8.37 4.01 -2.62
CA CYS A 53 -8.69 4.78 -3.82
C CYS A 53 -8.58 6.29 -3.55
N ALA A 54 -9.04 6.75 -2.39
CA ALA A 54 -8.92 8.15 -1.98
C ALA A 54 -7.44 8.58 -1.84
N PHE A 55 -6.58 7.70 -1.32
CA PHE A 55 -5.14 7.96 -1.26
C PHE A 55 -4.52 8.11 -2.65
N LEU A 56 -4.83 7.21 -3.60
CA LEU A 56 -4.31 7.28 -4.96
C LEU A 56 -4.80 8.53 -5.71
N ILE A 57 -6.09 8.86 -5.59
CA ILE A 57 -6.68 10.05 -6.21
C ILE A 57 -6.02 11.33 -5.67
N THR A 58 -5.89 11.46 -4.35
CA THR A 58 -5.26 12.63 -3.72
C THR A 58 -3.77 12.73 -4.06
N MET A 59 -3.07 11.61 -4.24
CA MET A 59 -1.70 11.60 -4.73
C MET A 59 -1.61 12.09 -6.19
N GLY A 60 -2.54 11.68 -7.05
CA GLY A 60 -2.65 12.16 -8.43
C GLY A 60 -2.90 13.67 -8.51
N PHE A 61 -3.82 14.21 -7.69
CA PHE A 61 -4.04 15.65 -7.60
C PHE A 61 -2.81 16.42 -7.12
N SER A 62 -2.12 15.90 -6.10
CA SER A 62 -0.87 16.49 -5.61
C SER A 62 0.16 16.63 -6.73
N PHE A 63 0.20 15.65 -7.64
CA PHE A 63 1.11 15.65 -8.76
C PHE A 63 0.76 16.73 -9.81
N MET A 64 -0.52 16.94 -10.14
CA MET A 64 -0.93 17.99 -11.09
C MET A 64 -0.57 19.40 -10.63
N VAL A 65 -0.50 19.62 -9.31
CA VAL A 65 -0.16 20.91 -8.71
C VAL A 65 1.36 21.18 -8.70
N VAL A 66 2.21 20.14 -8.82
CA VAL A 66 3.67 20.29 -8.77
C VAL A 66 4.24 20.89 -10.07
N ARG A 67 5.05 21.94 -9.91
CA ARG A 67 5.62 22.76 -11.00
C ARG A 67 6.81 22.15 -11.76
N ASP A 68 7.58 21.26 -11.14
CA ASP A 68 8.75 20.62 -11.77
C ASP A 68 8.41 19.19 -12.22
N GLN A 69 8.27 19.03 -13.53
CA GLN A 69 7.70 17.85 -14.20
C GLN A 69 8.67 17.25 -15.22
N ARG A 70 9.98 17.51 -15.07
CA ARG A 70 11.01 17.00 -15.98
C ARG A 70 11.01 15.46 -15.98
N LEU A 71 11.09 14.85 -17.16
CA LEU A 71 11.09 13.40 -17.36
C LEU A 71 12.04 12.66 -16.41
N GLY A 72 13.31 13.08 -16.34
CA GLY A 72 14.30 12.44 -15.45
C GLY A 72 13.94 12.51 -13.96
N SER A 73 13.25 13.57 -13.53
CA SER A 73 12.78 13.72 -12.15
C SER A 73 11.62 12.77 -11.86
N ALA A 74 10.68 12.63 -12.80
CA ALA A 74 9.56 11.70 -12.70
C ALA A 74 10.04 10.24 -12.66
N LEU A 75 10.93 9.85 -13.58
CA LEU A 75 11.51 8.49 -13.61
C LEU A 75 12.28 8.18 -12.32
N ARG A 76 13.13 9.10 -11.84
CA ARG A 76 13.87 8.89 -10.59
C ARG A 76 12.94 8.72 -9.40
N ARG A 77 11.88 9.54 -9.30
CA ARG A 77 10.88 9.41 -8.24
C ARG A 77 10.13 8.09 -8.31
N GLY A 78 9.69 7.68 -9.51
CA GLY A 78 9.04 6.39 -9.74
C GLY A 78 9.92 5.21 -9.31
N ALA A 79 11.19 5.22 -9.71
CA ALA A 79 12.16 4.19 -9.35
C ALA A 79 12.39 4.09 -7.82
N VAL A 80 12.56 5.22 -7.14
CA VAL A 80 12.70 5.25 -5.67
C VAL A 80 11.46 4.71 -4.99
N ILE A 81 10.27 5.12 -5.46
CA ILE A 81 8.99 4.67 -4.91
C ILE A 81 8.81 3.16 -5.10
N LEU A 82 9.16 2.60 -6.26
CA LEU A 82 9.11 1.16 -6.50
C LEU A 82 10.07 0.39 -5.60
N LEU A 83 11.30 0.87 -5.45
CA LEU A 83 12.28 0.23 -4.58
C LEU A 83 11.76 0.19 -3.13
N VAL A 84 11.20 1.31 -2.64
CA VAL A 84 10.58 1.36 -1.31
C VAL A 84 9.36 0.44 -1.24
N ALA A 85 8.52 0.37 -2.28
CA ALA A 85 7.34 -0.51 -2.30
C ALA A 85 7.72 -1.98 -2.12
N TYR A 86 8.66 -2.48 -2.92
CA TYR A 86 9.11 -3.87 -2.81
C TYR A 86 9.88 -4.12 -1.50
N GLY A 87 10.65 -3.15 -1.01
CA GLY A 87 11.28 -3.23 0.31
C GLY A 87 10.25 -3.34 1.45
N LEU A 88 9.14 -2.60 1.35
CA LEU A 88 8.04 -2.71 2.31
C LEU A 88 7.30 -4.04 2.19
N ASN A 89 7.15 -4.63 1.00
CA ASN A 89 6.59 -5.98 0.85
C ASN A 89 7.45 -7.03 1.56
N VAL A 90 8.78 -6.91 1.47
CA VAL A 90 9.70 -7.77 2.23
C VAL A 90 9.45 -7.61 3.74
N LEU A 91 9.37 -6.38 4.23
CA LEU A 91 9.13 -6.11 5.64
C LEU A 91 7.72 -6.54 6.11
N LYS A 92 6.74 -6.49 5.22
CA LYS A 92 5.34 -6.85 5.48
C LYS A 92 5.11 -8.35 5.49
N PHE A 93 5.79 -9.10 4.63
CA PHE A 93 5.55 -10.54 4.45
C PHE A 93 6.72 -11.39 4.93
N ILE A 94 7.92 -11.18 4.40
CA ILE A 94 9.08 -12.05 4.66
C ILE A 94 9.53 -11.96 6.12
N VAL A 95 9.58 -10.75 6.67
CA VAL A 95 10.03 -10.56 8.06
C VAL A 95 9.07 -11.20 9.08
N PRO A 96 7.74 -10.98 9.02
CA PRO A 96 6.80 -11.67 9.91
C PRO A 96 6.77 -13.19 9.74
N ILE A 97 6.98 -13.70 8.53
CA ILE A 97 6.96 -15.15 8.26
C ILE A 97 8.23 -15.83 8.79
N TYR A 98 9.41 -15.32 8.43
CA TYR A 98 10.67 -16.04 8.66
C TYR A 98 11.47 -15.56 9.87
N VAL A 99 11.33 -14.30 10.28
CA VAL A 99 12.11 -13.72 11.39
C VAL A 99 11.34 -13.80 12.71
N PHE A 100 10.08 -13.36 12.71
CA PHE A 100 9.27 -13.29 13.93
C PHE A 100 8.30 -14.46 14.11
N GLY A 101 7.94 -15.17 13.03
CA GLY A 101 6.96 -16.26 13.07
C GLY A 101 5.56 -15.81 13.50
N THR A 102 5.23 -14.52 13.35
CA THR A 102 3.95 -13.94 13.79
C THR A 102 2.88 -13.94 12.70
N MET A 103 3.21 -14.41 11.48
CA MET A 103 2.28 -14.47 10.37
C MET A 103 1.20 -15.55 10.64
N PRO A 104 -0.10 -15.23 10.58
CA PRO A 104 -1.15 -16.23 10.77
C PRO A 104 -1.14 -17.30 9.68
N GLU A 105 -1.20 -18.58 10.05
CA GLU A 105 -1.32 -19.69 9.09
C GLU A 105 -2.59 -19.58 8.22
N ALA A 106 -3.65 -18.95 8.74
CA ALA A 106 -4.86 -18.67 7.99
C ALA A 106 -4.59 -17.79 6.75
N PHE A 107 -3.62 -16.88 6.81
CA PHE A 107 -3.22 -16.07 5.66
C PHE A 107 -2.56 -16.95 4.59
N ILE A 108 -1.61 -17.81 4.98
CA ILE A 108 -0.89 -18.69 4.05
C ILE A 108 -1.86 -19.70 3.41
N ALA A 109 -2.77 -20.26 4.20
CA ALA A 109 -3.81 -21.15 3.74
C ALA A 109 -4.82 -20.48 2.79
N ALA A 110 -5.07 -19.17 2.93
CA ALA A 110 -5.95 -18.43 2.02
C ALA A 110 -5.41 -18.35 0.58
N TYR A 111 -4.08 -18.43 0.40
CA TYR A 111 -3.45 -18.56 -0.91
C TYR A 111 -3.38 -20.02 -1.41
N GLY A 112 -3.91 -20.98 -0.63
CA GLY A 112 -3.81 -22.42 -0.91
C GLY A 112 -2.40 -22.97 -0.67
N TRP A 113 -1.62 -22.32 0.19
CA TRP A 113 -0.24 -22.71 0.49
C TRP A 113 -0.12 -23.30 1.90
N HIS A 114 1.01 -23.93 2.16
CA HIS A 114 1.37 -24.45 3.48
C HIS A 114 2.76 -23.94 3.86
N SER A 115 2.97 -23.68 5.15
CA SER A 115 4.29 -23.39 5.70
C SER A 115 5.18 -24.64 5.70
N PRO A 116 6.50 -24.53 5.40
CA PRO A 116 7.19 -23.32 4.97
C PRO A 116 6.95 -22.99 3.49
N LEU A 117 6.90 -21.69 3.18
CA LEU A 117 6.73 -21.23 1.80
C LEU A 117 7.93 -21.60 0.92
N THR A 118 7.64 -22.00 -0.31
CA THR A 118 8.64 -22.19 -1.39
C THR A 118 9.21 -20.85 -1.85
N LEU A 119 10.39 -20.88 -2.48
CA LEU A 119 11.02 -19.66 -3.02
C LEU A 119 10.10 -18.90 -3.99
N THR A 120 9.36 -19.61 -4.84
CA THR A 120 8.43 -19.00 -5.79
C THR A 120 7.28 -18.27 -5.09
N GLN A 121 6.75 -18.84 -4.00
CA GLN A 121 5.69 -18.21 -3.20
C GLN A 121 6.23 -16.98 -2.44
N ALA A 122 7.45 -17.06 -1.90
CA ALA A 122 8.09 -15.93 -1.26
C ALA A 122 8.33 -14.77 -2.26
N LEU A 123 8.82 -15.08 -3.46
CA LEU A 123 8.99 -14.10 -4.55
C LEU A 123 7.66 -13.51 -4.99
N TYR A 124 6.58 -14.30 -5.02
CA TYR A 124 5.23 -13.80 -5.31
C TYR A 124 4.79 -12.76 -4.27
N LEU A 125 5.00 -13.02 -2.97
CA LEU A 125 4.66 -12.07 -1.91
C LEU A 125 5.46 -10.77 -2.01
N ILE A 126 6.75 -10.87 -2.34
CA ILE A 126 7.60 -9.70 -2.59
C ILE A 126 7.09 -8.92 -3.80
N GLY A 127 6.74 -9.61 -4.88
CA GLY A 127 6.26 -9.03 -6.14
C GLY A 127 4.80 -8.57 -6.13
N THR A 128 4.07 -8.78 -5.03
CA THR A 128 2.65 -8.41 -4.92
C THR A 128 2.49 -6.89 -5.08
N GLY A 129 1.64 -6.46 -6.00
CA GLY A 129 1.38 -5.05 -6.23
C GLY A 129 0.65 -4.40 -5.04
N ASP A 130 1.21 -3.33 -4.50
CA ASP A 130 0.56 -2.47 -3.49
C ASP A 130 0.36 -1.05 -4.05
N ILE A 131 -0.38 -0.21 -3.34
CA ILE A 131 -0.67 1.20 -3.64
C ILE A 131 0.62 1.97 -3.98
N LEU A 132 1.71 1.70 -3.25
CA LEU A 132 2.99 2.37 -3.50
C LEU A 132 3.64 1.89 -4.81
N ALA A 133 3.49 0.62 -5.17
CA ALA A 133 3.96 0.10 -6.45
C ALA A 133 3.17 0.72 -7.62
N MET A 134 1.85 0.84 -7.47
CA MET A 134 0.98 1.53 -8.44
C MET A 134 1.34 3.01 -8.60
N ALA A 135 1.66 3.69 -7.50
CA ALA A 135 2.15 5.06 -7.53
C ALA A 135 3.47 5.17 -8.30
N GLY A 136 4.43 4.28 -8.06
CA GLY A 136 5.71 4.24 -8.77
C GLY A 136 5.55 4.03 -10.27
N ILE A 137 4.68 3.09 -10.68
CA ILE A 137 4.34 2.86 -12.11
C ILE A 137 3.69 4.09 -12.73
N SER A 138 2.81 4.76 -11.99
CA SER A 138 2.15 5.98 -12.47
C SER A 138 3.15 7.10 -12.76
N PHE A 139 4.22 7.25 -11.96
CA PHE A 139 5.30 8.20 -12.27
C PHE A 139 6.02 7.88 -13.58
N PHE A 140 6.22 6.60 -13.90
CA PHE A 140 6.79 6.21 -15.19
C PHE A 140 5.85 6.52 -16.35
N LEU A 141 4.57 6.20 -16.21
CA LEU A 141 3.57 6.48 -17.24
C LEU A 141 3.44 7.97 -17.52
N ILE A 142 3.37 8.79 -16.47
CA ILE A 142 3.27 10.25 -16.60
C ILE A 142 4.56 10.85 -17.17
N GLY A 143 5.72 10.31 -16.77
CA GLY A 143 7.00 10.68 -17.35
C GLY A 143 7.01 10.43 -18.86
N LEU A 144 6.60 9.24 -19.30
CA LEU A 144 6.60 8.84 -20.71
C LEU A 144 5.56 9.56 -21.57
N ALA A 145 4.41 9.92 -21.00
CA ALA A 145 3.33 10.61 -21.70
C ALA A 145 3.59 12.11 -21.92
N ARG A 146 4.71 12.64 -21.42
CA ARG A 146 5.14 14.03 -21.56
C ARG A 146 6.39 14.13 -22.43
#